data_AF-A0A6A6UJJ6-F1
#
_entry.id   AF-A0A6A6UJJ6-F1
#
_cell.length_a   1.000
_cell.length_b   1.000
_cell.length_c   1.000
_cell.angle_alpha   90.00
_cell.angle_beta   90.00
_cell.angle_gamma   90.00
#
_symmetry.space_group_name_H-M   'P 1'
#
loop_
_entity.id
_entity.type
_entity.pdbx_description
1 polymer ?
#
loop_
_entity_poly.entity_id
_entity_poly.type
_entity_poly.pdbx_seq_one_letter_code
_entity_poly.pdbx_strand_id
1 'polypeptide(L)'
;MDSLLPQRGPRPFPTDRVAMLGHSEGGGSAIVAASRDQRIRGAINWDGTIQGSPDFSGLTKSQPVMFFYHDFGNPAAGDPTWLAMWPQILAAKLIVRVGNTTHQTFSDVPTLLEAAGQSTKPLADVLGTIDPAQMVRIVIAYTTEWMNGAFAGKEGGALLKGQEPDKFPEVSITLRANFQDM
;
A
#
# COMPACT_ATOMS: atom_id res chain seq x y z
N MET A 1 -23.34 -22.96 -29.23
CA MET A 1 -22.32 -22.05 -28.64
C MET A 1 -22.56 -21.80 -27.14
N ASP A 2 -23.69 -22.22 -26.55
CA ASP A 2 -24.03 -21.96 -25.14
C ASP A 2 -23.36 -22.89 -24.10
N SER A 3 -22.48 -23.81 -24.51
CA SER A 3 -21.93 -24.85 -23.64
C SER A 3 -20.51 -24.57 -23.12
N LEU A 4 -19.97 -23.35 -23.28
CA LEU A 4 -18.59 -23.02 -22.92
C LEU A 4 -18.44 -22.10 -21.70
N LEU A 5 -19.53 -21.57 -21.16
CA LEU A 5 -19.46 -20.77 -19.92
C LEU A 5 -19.82 -21.66 -18.72
N PRO A 6 -18.97 -21.71 -17.68
CA PRO A 6 -19.32 -22.39 -16.44
C PRO A 6 -20.63 -21.80 -15.91
N GLN A 7 -21.68 -22.63 -15.79
CA GLN A 7 -22.96 -22.27 -15.17
C GLN A 7 -22.78 -22.19 -13.64
N ARG A 8 -21.94 -21.27 -13.20
CA ARG A 8 -21.85 -20.90 -11.80
C ARG A 8 -22.92 -19.83 -11.60
N GLY A 9 -24.09 -20.23 -11.08
CA GLY A 9 -25.13 -19.31 -10.63
C GLY A 9 -24.56 -18.23 -9.69
N PRO A 10 -25.35 -17.20 -9.33
CA PRO A 10 -24.88 -16.09 -8.53
C PRO A 10 -24.19 -16.59 -7.25
N ARG A 11 -22.89 -16.32 -7.13
CA ARG A 11 -22.11 -16.63 -5.92
C ARG A 11 -22.21 -15.44 -4.97
N PRO A 12 -22.45 -15.66 -3.67
CA PRO A 12 -22.36 -14.59 -2.68
C PRO A 12 -21.00 -13.92 -2.75
N PHE A 13 -20.97 -12.60 -2.86
CA PHE A 13 -19.76 -11.80 -2.76
C PHE A 13 -19.72 -11.19 -1.35
N PRO A 14 -18.74 -11.52 -0.50
CA PRO A 14 -18.63 -10.92 0.83
C PRO A 14 -18.42 -9.41 0.71
N THR A 15 -19.38 -8.62 1.17
CA THR A 15 -19.32 -7.15 1.17
C THR A 15 -18.82 -6.56 2.48
N ASP A 16 -18.49 -7.42 3.45
CA ASP A 16 -18.01 -7.07 4.80
C ASP A 16 -16.48 -7.19 4.95
N ARG A 17 -15.81 -7.72 3.93
CA ARG A 17 -14.34 -7.88 3.86
C ARG A 17 -13.81 -7.24 2.59
N VAL A 18 -14.01 -5.94 2.48
CA VAL A 18 -13.54 -5.13 1.35
C VAL A 18 -12.36 -4.29 1.80
N ALA A 19 -11.35 -4.19 0.95
CA ALA A 19 -10.26 -3.26 1.12
C ALA A 19 -10.01 -2.51 -0.19
N MET A 20 -9.38 -1.35 -0.09
CA MET A 20 -9.05 -0.53 -1.25
C MET A 20 -7.57 -0.20 -1.25
N LEU A 21 -6.94 -0.33 -2.40
CA LEU A 21 -5.53 -0.02 -2.57
C LEU A 21 -5.32 0.60 -3.94
N GLY A 22 -4.24 1.36 -4.08
CA GLY A 22 -3.89 1.92 -5.37
C GLY A 22 -2.52 2.55 -5.38
N HIS A 23 -2.02 2.76 -6.59
CA HIS A 23 -0.79 3.50 -6.88
C HIS A 23 -1.10 4.95 -7.23
N SER A 24 -0.20 5.85 -6.86
CA SER A 24 -0.29 7.27 -7.21
C SER A 24 -1.64 7.87 -6.77
N GLU A 25 -2.34 8.61 -7.64
CA GLU A 25 -3.67 9.15 -7.35
C GLU A 25 -4.66 8.08 -6.83
N GLY A 26 -4.55 6.84 -7.30
CA GLY A 26 -5.37 5.72 -6.82
C GLY A 26 -5.09 5.37 -5.36
N GLY A 27 -3.85 5.53 -4.90
CA GLY A 27 -3.46 5.33 -3.51
C GLY A 27 -4.03 6.40 -2.59
N GLY A 28 -3.91 7.68 -2.96
CA GLY A 28 -4.56 8.77 -2.23
C GLY A 28 -6.09 8.60 -2.20
N SER A 29 -6.67 8.21 -3.33
CA SER A 29 -8.10 7.91 -3.46
C SER A 29 -8.54 6.76 -2.55
N ALA A 30 -7.72 5.73 -2.36
CA ALA A 30 -8.03 4.61 -1.48
C ALA A 30 -8.21 5.06 -0.01
N ILE A 31 -7.34 5.94 0.47
CA ILE A 31 -7.40 6.49 1.83
C ILE A 31 -8.64 7.38 2.01
N VAL A 32 -8.91 8.24 1.03
CA VAL A 32 -10.11 9.11 1.04
C VAL A 32 -11.40 8.31 0.94
N ALA A 33 -11.43 7.24 0.14
CA ALA A 33 -12.59 6.37 0.04
C ALA A 33 -12.86 5.65 1.37
N ALA A 34 -11.81 5.13 2.02
CA ALA A 34 -11.94 4.49 3.33
C ALA A 34 -12.49 5.45 4.40
N SER A 35 -12.13 6.74 4.36
CA SER A 35 -12.70 7.72 5.30
C SER A 35 -14.18 8.02 5.09
N ARG A 36 -14.72 7.68 3.92
CA ARG A 36 -16.11 7.96 3.51
C ARG A 36 -17.00 6.73 3.49
N ASP A 37 -16.43 5.53 3.53
CA ASP A 37 -17.17 4.28 3.38
C ASP A 37 -16.69 3.20 4.36
N GLN A 38 -17.52 2.93 5.37
CA GLN A 38 -17.24 1.95 6.43
C GLN A 38 -17.17 0.50 5.93
N ARG A 39 -17.58 0.22 4.68
CA ARG A 39 -17.41 -1.09 4.06
C ARG A 39 -15.95 -1.38 3.72
N ILE A 40 -15.14 -0.35 3.50
CA ILE A 40 -13.69 -0.49 3.26
C ILE A 40 -13.01 -0.67 4.62
N ARG A 41 -12.62 -1.90 4.93
CA ARG A 41 -12.05 -2.34 6.22
C ARG A 41 -10.55 -2.12 6.33
N GLY A 42 -9.89 -1.68 5.27
CA GLY A 42 -8.48 -1.34 5.28
C GLY A 42 -8.08 -0.70 3.96
N ALA A 43 -7.09 0.18 4.00
CA ALA A 43 -6.59 0.82 2.79
C ALA A 43 -5.06 0.86 2.70
N ILE A 44 -4.57 0.86 1.46
CA ILE A 44 -3.14 0.99 1.16
C ILE A 44 -2.93 2.04 0.08
N ASN A 45 -2.02 2.96 0.35
CA ASN A 45 -1.56 3.97 -0.59
C ASN A 45 -0.13 3.63 -1.04
N TRP A 46 0.03 3.21 -2.30
CA TRP A 46 1.33 3.06 -2.92
C TRP A 46 1.75 4.38 -3.55
N ASP A 47 2.50 5.16 -2.78
CA ASP A 47 3.24 6.33 -3.23
C ASP A 47 2.39 7.45 -3.85
N GLY A 48 1.14 7.58 -3.40
CA GLY A 48 0.19 8.61 -3.84
C GLY A 48 0.11 9.82 -2.93
N THR A 49 0.48 10.99 -3.42
CA THR A 49 0.19 12.26 -2.74
C THR A 49 -1.33 12.41 -2.55
N ILE A 50 -1.74 12.82 -1.35
CA ILE A 50 -3.16 13.08 -1.09
C ILE A 50 -3.46 14.53 -1.47
N GLN A 51 -4.37 14.68 -2.44
CA GLN A 51 -4.72 15.98 -2.98
C GLN A 51 -5.77 16.69 -2.10
N GLY A 52 -5.59 18.00 -1.95
CA GLY A 52 -6.48 18.87 -1.18
C GLY A 52 -6.40 18.64 0.34
N SER A 53 -7.51 18.88 1.03
CA SER A 53 -7.62 18.74 2.49
C SER A 53 -8.84 17.89 2.86
N PRO A 54 -8.87 16.60 2.48
CA PRO A 54 -9.98 15.71 2.81
C PRO A 54 -10.10 15.52 4.33
N ASP A 55 -11.34 15.38 4.80
CA ASP A 55 -11.61 15.03 6.18
C ASP A 55 -11.41 13.52 6.42
N PHE A 56 -10.58 13.19 7.40
CA PHE A 56 -10.28 11.83 7.83
C PHE A 56 -10.92 11.45 9.16
N SER A 57 -11.79 12.30 9.72
CA SER A 57 -12.57 12.00 10.93
C SER A 57 -13.42 10.74 10.81
N GLY A 58 -13.79 10.36 9.57
CA GLY A 58 -14.51 9.13 9.27
C GLY A 58 -13.65 7.86 9.25
N LEU A 59 -12.31 7.95 9.27
CA LEU A 59 -11.46 6.77 9.47
C LEU A 59 -11.55 6.30 10.91
N THR A 60 -12.25 5.19 11.11
CA THR A 60 -12.42 4.58 12.43
C THR A 60 -11.25 3.65 12.76
N LYS A 61 -11.13 3.24 14.03
CA LYS A 61 -10.11 2.27 14.49
C LYS A 61 -10.13 0.96 13.70
N SER A 62 -11.29 0.61 13.13
CA SER A 62 -11.51 -0.57 12.31
C SER A 62 -11.09 -0.43 10.83
N GLN A 63 -10.51 0.70 10.42
CA GLN A 63 -10.11 0.97 9.03
C GLN A 63 -8.64 1.40 8.98
N PRO A 64 -7.71 0.49 9.30
CA PRO A 64 -6.29 0.79 9.29
C PRO A 64 -5.82 1.23 7.89
N VAL A 65 -4.88 2.18 7.86
CA VAL A 65 -4.25 2.67 6.62
C VAL A 65 -2.73 2.46 6.56
N MET A 66 -2.21 1.97 5.44
CA MET A 66 -0.77 1.83 5.20
C MET A 66 -0.33 2.66 4.00
N PHE A 67 0.85 3.25 4.10
CA PHE A 67 1.47 4.04 3.05
C PHE A 67 2.82 3.44 2.69
N PHE A 68 3.04 3.28 1.41
CA PHE A 68 4.33 2.97 0.82
C PHE A 68 4.90 4.22 0.19
N TYR A 69 6.18 4.46 0.40
CA TYR A 69 6.87 5.65 -0.10
C TYR A 69 8.16 5.28 -0.82
N HIS A 70 8.43 5.97 -1.93
CA HIS A 70 9.70 5.81 -2.63
C HIS A 70 10.86 6.51 -1.92
N ASP A 71 12.08 6.14 -2.28
CA ASP A 71 13.30 6.69 -1.68
C ASP A 71 13.80 7.98 -2.37
N PHE A 72 13.82 7.97 -3.70
CA PHE A 72 14.56 8.97 -4.46
C PHE A 72 14.05 10.42 -4.26
N GLY A 73 14.94 11.30 -3.78
CA GLY A 73 14.71 12.76 -3.75
C GLY A 73 13.80 13.26 -2.63
N ASN A 74 13.54 12.47 -1.59
CA ASN A 74 12.42 12.73 -0.69
C ASN A 74 12.79 12.55 0.81
N PRO A 75 12.22 13.33 1.74
CA PRO A 75 12.66 13.39 3.14
C PRO A 75 12.40 12.09 3.90
N ALA A 76 13.21 11.84 4.94
CA ALA A 76 13.23 10.61 5.72
C ALA A 76 11.89 10.19 6.38
N ALA A 77 10.86 11.06 6.37
CA ALA A 77 9.59 10.84 7.05
C ALA A 77 8.37 10.62 6.11
N GLY A 78 8.51 10.76 4.78
CA GLY A 78 7.42 10.56 3.82
C GLY A 78 6.89 11.84 3.16
N ASP A 79 5.84 11.70 2.34
CA ASP A 79 5.17 12.80 1.63
C ASP A 79 4.62 13.87 2.61
N PRO A 80 4.87 15.17 2.39
CA PRO A 80 4.41 16.24 3.28
C PRO A 80 2.90 16.26 3.53
N THR A 81 2.09 15.85 2.56
CA THR A 81 0.63 15.77 2.71
C THR A 81 0.26 14.70 3.73
N TRP A 82 0.93 13.55 3.72
CA TRP A 82 0.71 12.46 4.68
C TRP A 82 1.13 12.87 6.08
N LEU A 83 2.25 13.58 6.20
CA LEU A 83 2.72 14.10 7.49
C LEU A 83 1.74 15.13 8.07
N ALA A 84 1.19 16.01 7.24
CA ALA A 84 0.21 17.01 7.66
C ALA A 84 -1.11 16.39 8.16
N MET A 85 -1.56 15.29 7.55
CA MET A 85 -2.76 14.58 8.00
C MET A 85 -2.51 13.53 9.08
N TRP A 86 -1.27 13.12 9.32
CA TRP A 86 -0.92 12.07 10.27
C TRP A 86 -1.62 12.24 11.63
N PRO A 87 -1.72 13.45 12.22
CA PRO A 87 -2.43 13.64 13.50
C PRO A 87 -3.95 13.40 13.41
N GLN A 88 -4.56 13.56 12.23
CA GLN A 88 -6.01 13.44 12.01
C GLN A 88 -6.47 11.99 11.85
N ILE A 89 -5.57 11.10 11.41
CA ILE A 89 -5.88 9.68 11.22
C ILE A 89 -5.86 8.97 12.57
N LEU A 90 -7.02 8.70 13.17
CA LEU A 90 -7.09 8.01 14.47
C LEU A 90 -6.96 6.48 14.35
N ALA A 91 -7.19 5.93 13.16
CA ALA A 91 -6.97 4.52 12.86
C ALA A 91 -5.50 4.11 13.01
N ALA A 92 -5.25 2.80 13.12
CA ALA A 92 -3.90 2.25 13.01
C ALA A 92 -3.29 2.64 11.66
N LYS A 93 -2.04 3.09 11.70
CA LYS A 93 -1.40 3.71 10.54
C LYS A 93 0.10 3.44 10.50
N LEU A 94 0.58 3.15 9.29
CA LEU A 94 1.95 2.74 9.02
C LEU A 94 2.47 3.44 7.76
N ILE A 95 3.69 3.99 7.83
CA ILE A 95 4.44 4.44 6.66
C ILE A 95 5.68 3.56 6.51
N VAL A 96 5.85 3.03 5.31
CA VAL A 96 6.96 2.17 4.90
C VAL A 96 7.70 2.85 3.76
N ARG A 97 9.00 3.04 3.90
CA ARG A 97 9.90 3.48 2.82
C ARG A 97 10.56 2.28 2.19
N VAL A 98 10.68 2.27 0.86
CA VAL A 98 11.42 1.24 0.12
C VAL A 98 12.61 1.89 -0.58
N GLY A 99 13.82 1.50 -0.20
CA GLY A 99 15.08 1.99 -0.76
C GLY A 99 15.23 1.68 -2.25
N ASN A 100 16.01 2.49 -2.96
CA ASN A 100 16.31 2.27 -4.39
C ASN A 100 15.07 2.33 -5.31
N THR A 101 13.99 2.98 -4.87
CA THR A 101 12.76 3.12 -5.63
C THR A 101 12.46 4.57 -6.01
N THR A 102 11.63 4.72 -7.02
CA THR A 102 11.02 5.96 -7.50
C THR A 102 9.51 5.75 -7.60
N HIS A 103 8.78 6.79 -8.01
CA HIS A 103 7.32 6.71 -8.14
C HIS A 103 6.84 5.59 -9.07
N GLN A 104 7.51 5.34 -10.20
CA GLN A 104 7.06 4.32 -11.17
C GLN A 104 7.41 2.89 -10.76
N THR A 105 8.27 2.72 -9.74
CA THR A 105 8.69 1.41 -9.24
C THR A 105 7.54 0.60 -8.64
N PHE A 106 6.46 1.26 -8.20
CA PHE A 106 5.26 0.62 -7.65
C PHE A 106 4.27 0.09 -8.70
N SER A 107 4.65 0.13 -9.99
CA SER A 107 3.86 -0.41 -11.10
C SER A 107 4.55 -1.63 -11.73
N ASP A 108 3.87 -2.33 -12.62
CA ASP A 108 4.46 -3.46 -13.36
C ASP A 108 5.41 -3.01 -14.49
N VAL A 109 5.59 -1.70 -14.72
CA VAL A 109 6.44 -1.18 -15.81
C VAL A 109 7.87 -1.75 -15.78
N PRO A 110 8.61 -1.79 -14.65
CA PRO A 110 9.95 -2.37 -14.61
C PRO A 110 9.96 -3.85 -14.97
N THR A 111 9.01 -4.63 -14.43
CA THR A 111 8.86 -6.07 -14.68
C THR A 111 8.51 -6.36 -16.15
N LEU A 112 7.63 -5.56 -16.75
CA LEU A 112 7.23 -5.70 -18.15
C LEU A 112 8.39 -5.38 -19.11
N LEU A 113 9.21 -4.37 -18.80
CA LEU A 113 10.41 -4.06 -19.57
C LEU A 113 11.44 -5.20 -19.51
N GLU A 114 11.70 -5.73 -18.31
CA GLU A 114 12.61 -6.86 -18.13
C GLU A 114 12.11 -8.10 -18.89
N ALA A 115 10.81 -8.42 -18.79
CA ALA A 115 10.20 -9.52 -19.52
C ALA A 115 10.28 -9.35 -21.05
N ALA A 116 10.33 -8.11 -21.54
CA ALA A 116 10.53 -7.78 -22.94
C ALA A 116 12.02 -7.77 -23.37
N GLY A 117 12.95 -8.17 -22.48
CA GLY A 117 14.39 -8.17 -22.73
C GLY A 117 15.02 -6.77 -22.72
N GLN A 118 14.33 -5.77 -22.18
CA GLN A 118 14.84 -4.40 -22.06
C GLN A 118 15.55 -4.21 -20.72
N SER A 119 16.67 -3.49 -20.74
CA SER A 119 17.36 -3.08 -19.51
C SER A 119 16.66 -1.87 -18.89
N THR A 120 16.37 -1.95 -17.59
CA THR A 120 15.82 -0.82 -16.80
C THR A 120 16.90 0.18 -16.39
N LYS A 121 18.19 -0.19 -16.47
CA LYS A 121 19.32 0.65 -16.02
C LYS A 121 19.36 2.05 -16.66
N PRO A 122 19.12 2.23 -17.97
CA PRO A 122 19.10 3.57 -18.57
C PRO A 122 17.94 4.45 -18.08
N LEU A 123 16.94 3.85 -17.43
CA LEU A 123 15.76 4.51 -16.89
C LEU A 123 15.78 4.55 -15.36
N ALA A 124 16.95 4.36 -14.72
CA ALA A 124 17.08 4.28 -13.26
C ALA A 124 16.50 5.49 -12.52
N ASP A 125 16.61 6.70 -13.09
CA ASP A 125 16.05 7.92 -12.50
C ASP A 125 14.51 7.93 -12.48
N VAL A 126 13.88 7.11 -13.32
CA VAL A 126 12.42 7.02 -13.47
C VAL A 126 11.85 5.75 -12.87
N LEU A 127 12.59 4.63 -12.91
CA LEU A 127 12.14 3.31 -12.50
C LEU A 127 12.78 2.83 -11.19
N GLY A 128 13.76 3.56 -10.66
CA GLY A 128 14.60 3.11 -9.55
C GLY A 128 15.63 2.08 -9.98
N THR A 129 16.36 1.58 -8.99
CA THR A 129 17.44 0.61 -9.17
C THR A 129 17.21 -0.70 -8.44
N ILE A 130 16.13 -0.81 -7.66
CA ILE A 130 15.72 -2.07 -7.07
C ILE A 130 15.46 -3.13 -8.15
N ASP A 131 15.75 -4.38 -7.83
CA ASP A 131 15.36 -5.52 -8.67
C ASP A 131 13.82 -5.56 -8.82
N PRO A 132 13.26 -5.63 -10.05
CA PRO A 132 11.81 -5.61 -10.25
C PRO A 132 11.09 -6.76 -9.53
N ALA A 133 11.67 -7.96 -9.53
CA ALA A 133 11.07 -9.11 -8.84
C ALA A 133 11.11 -8.93 -7.32
N GLN A 134 12.15 -8.31 -6.77
CA GLN A 134 12.22 -7.95 -5.35
C GLN A 134 11.13 -6.95 -4.98
N MET A 135 10.88 -5.93 -5.80
CA MET A 135 9.79 -4.97 -5.54
C MET A 135 8.42 -5.65 -5.50
N VAL A 136 8.15 -6.54 -6.45
CA VAL A 136 6.90 -7.34 -6.48
C VAL A 136 6.75 -8.16 -5.19
N ARG A 137 7.82 -8.82 -4.71
CA ARG A 137 7.80 -9.57 -3.44
C ARG A 137 7.48 -8.68 -2.24
N ILE A 138 8.10 -7.49 -2.16
CA ILE A 138 7.87 -6.53 -1.07
C ILE A 138 6.40 -6.09 -1.04
N VAL A 139 5.87 -5.63 -2.18
CA VAL A 139 4.48 -5.13 -2.26
C VAL A 139 3.50 -6.26 -1.92
N ILE A 140 3.68 -7.47 -2.45
CA ILE A 140 2.82 -8.62 -2.15
C ILE A 140 2.86 -8.96 -0.66
N ALA A 141 4.06 -9.07 -0.06
CA ALA A 141 4.21 -9.51 1.32
C ALA A 141 3.54 -8.54 2.30
N TYR A 142 3.85 -7.25 2.19
CA TYR A 142 3.28 -6.22 3.05
C TYR A 142 1.79 -6.02 2.81
N THR A 143 1.33 -6.03 1.56
CA THR A 143 -0.11 -5.92 1.26
C THR A 143 -0.87 -7.09 1.87
N THR A 144 -0.37 -8.32 1.68
CA THR A 144 -1.00 -9.52 2.23
C THR A 144 -1.06 -9.47 3.76
N GLU A 145 0.06 -9.11 4.40
CA GLU A 145 0.12 -9.04 5.86
C GLU A 145 -0.79 -7.93 6.42
N TRP A 146 -0.81 -6.76 5.76
CA TRP A 146 -1.68 -5.65 6.12
C TRP A 146 -3.16 -6.02 6.04
N MET A 147 -3.57 -6.64 4.93
CA MET A 147 -4.95 -7.08 4.72
C MET A 147 -5.38 -8.16 5.71
N ASN A 148 -4.49 -9.12 5.99
CA ASN A 148 -4.76 -10.16 6.99
C ASN A 148 -4.94 -9.56 8.39
N GLY A 149 -4.15 -8.54 8.75
CA GLY A 149 -4.33 -7.79 9.99
C GLY A 149 -5.65 -7.03 10.02
N ALA A 150 -5.91 -6.21 9.00
CA ALA A 150 -7.10 -5.37 8.88
C ALA A 150 -8.40 -6.18 8.98
N PHE A 151 -8.51 -7.30 8.25
CA PHE A 151 -9.71 -8.14 8.30
C PHE A 151 -9.85 -8.95 9.58
N ALA A 152 -8.77 -9.16 10.32
CA ALA A 152 -8.80 -9.87 11.60
C ALA A 152 -8.93 -8.93 12.81
N GLY A 153 -8.97 -7.60 12.61
CA GLY A 153 -8.98 -6.63 13.70
C GLY A 153 -7.71 -6.76 14.56
N LYS A 154 -6.54 -6.80 13.92
CA LYS A 154 -5.24 -6.85 14.60
C LYS A 154 -4.14 -6.25 13.74
N GLU A 155 -3.04 -5.86 14.36
CA GLU A 155 -1.89 -5.25 13.69
C GLU A 155 -1.32 -6.03 12.49
N GLY A 156 -1.47 -7.35 12.46
CA GLY A 156 -0.80 -8.22 11.50
C GLY A 156 0.48 -8.85 12.09
N GLY A 157 1.41 -9.23 11.22
CA GLY A 157 2.57 -10.07 11.55
C GLY A 157 3.83 -9.31 11.94
N ALA A 158 4.98 -9.96 11.75
CA ALA A 158 6.29 -9.45 12.14
C ALA A 158 6.87 -8.41 11.16
N LEU A 159 6.47 -8.44 9.87
CA LEU A 159 6.90 -7.45 8.88
C LEU A 159 6.40 -6.06 9.24
N LEU A 160 5.12 -5.94 9.62
CA LEU A 160 4.50 -4.65 9.97
C LEU A 160 5.01 -4.08 11.30
N LYS A 161 5.65 -4.93 12.11
CA LYS A 161 6.31 -4.57 13.38
C LYS A 161 7.79 -4.25 13.21
N GLY A 162 8.35 -4.45 12.01
CA GLY A 162 9.78 -4.27 11.75
C GLY A 162 10.66 -5.31 12.45
N GLN A 163 10.12 -6.48 12.77
CA GLN A 163 10.81 -7.54 13.49
C GLN A 163 11.58 -8.51 12.58
N GLU A 164 11.48 -8.35 11.26
CA GLU A 164 12.20 -9.14 10.24
C GLU A 164 13.03 -8.23 9.31
N PRO A 165 13.97 -7.41 9.83
CA PRO A 165 14.69 -6.41 9.02
C PRO A 165 15.51 -7.02 7.88
N ASP A 166 15.99 -8.26 8.05
CA ASP A 166 16.83 -8.95 7.05
C ASP A 166 16.03 -9.54 5.88
N LYS A 167 14.70 -9.63 6.01
CA LYS A 167 13.84 -10.24 5.00
C LYS A 167 13.65 -9.34 3.77
N PHE A 168 13.59 -8.03 4.01
CA PHE A 168 13.53 -6.99 2.98
C PHE A 168 14.44 -5.84 3.39
N PRO A 169 15.76 -5.95 3.15
CA PRO A 169 16.74 -4.96 3.61
C PRO A 169 16.54 -3.58 2.98
N GLU A 170 15.83 -3.49 1.86
CA GLU A 170 15.45 -2.23 1.24
C GLU A 170 14.36 -1.49 2.03
N VAL A 171 13.63 -2.19 2.90
CA VAL A 171 12.42 -1.66 3.53
C VAL A 171 12.74 -1.09 4.91
N SER A 172 12.17 0.07 5.20
CA SER A 172 12.23 0.70 6.52
C SER A 172 10.86 1.21 6.94
N ILE A 173 10.45 0.89 8.17
CA ILE A 173 9.28 1.52 8.79
C ILE A 173 9.69 2.90 9.27
N THR A 174 9.09 3.96 8.72
CA THR A 174 9.44 5.34 9.07
C THR A 174 8.53 5.90 10.14
N LEU A 175 7.22 5.64 10.05
CA LEU A 175 6.23 6.07 11.05
C LEU A 175 5.23 4.95 11.32
N ARG A 176 4.88 4.78 12.60
CA ARG A 176 3.93 3.75 13.05
C ARG A 176 3.16 4.25 14.26
N ALA A 177 1.83 4.14 14.25
CA ALA A 177 1.00 4.59 15.38
C ALA A 177 -0.37 3.89 15.44
N ASN A 178 -1.02 3.97 16.61
CA ASN A 178 -2.42 3.60 16.86
C ASN A 178 -2.80 2.10 16.71
N PHE A 179 -1.85 1.18 16.88
CA PHE A 179 -2.10 -0.27 16.77
C PHE A 179 -2.74 -0.95 18.00
N GLN A 180 -2.91 -0.24 19.11
CA GLN A 180 -3.36 -0.85 20.39
C GLN A 180 -4.86 -1.20 20.43
N ASP A 181 -5.66 -0.66 19.50
CA ASP A 181 -7.12 -0.78 19.51
C ASP A 181 -7.68 -1.30 18.16
N MET A 182 -6.90 -2.10 17.43
CA MET A 182 -7.33 -2.74 16.19
C MET A 182 -8.33 -3.87 16.41
#